data_AF-A0A919H7Q2-F1
#
_entry.id   AF-A0A919H7Q2-F1
#
_cell.length_a   1.000
_cell.length_b   1.000
_cell.length_c   1.000
_cell.angle_alpha   90.00
_cell.angle_beta   90.00
_cell.angle_gamma   90.00
#
_symmetry.space_group_name_H-M   'P 1'
#
loop_
_entity.id
_entity.type
_entity.pdbx_description
1 polymer ?
#
loop_
_entity_poly.entity_id
_entity_poly.type
_entity_poly.pdbx_seq_one_letter_code
_entity_poly.pdbx_strand_id
1 'polypeptide(L)'
;MTDFAFRLYVAGQSERSSAAEANLRALAGERLPGGYELEVVDVVARPGLAEEQRILVTPTVVRLLPLPQLRVIGDLSDPPRVANALGLPGEPREVRREKEAGGD
;
A
#
# COMPACT_ATOMS: atom_id res chain seq x y z
N MET A 1 -7.62 14.58 5.77
CA MET A 1 -6.15 14.52 5.71
C MET A 1 -5.79 13.06 5.58
N THR A 2 -5.12 12.69 4.49
CA THR A 2 -4.62 11.34 4.24
C THR A 2 -3.32 11.17 5.00
N ASP A 3 -3.28 10.18 5.90
CA ASP A 3 -2.13 9.92 6.76
C ASP A 3 -1.04 9.12 6.01
N PHE A 4 -1.48 8.37 4.98
CA PHE A 4 -0.62 7.56 4.14
C PHE A 4 -0.78 7.91 2.67
N ALA A 5 0.35 8.06 1.98
CA ALA A 5 0.39 8.25 0.54
C ALA A 5 1.30 7.19 -0.08
N PHE A 6 0.76 6.45 -1.04
CA PHE A 6 1.46 5.40 -1.78
C PHE A 6 1.54 5.76 -3.26
N ARG A 7 2.65 5.38 -3.88
CA ARG A 7 2.83 5.42 -5.32
C ARG A 7 3.30 4.07 -5.81
N LEU A 8 2.51 3.44 -6.66
CA LEU A 8 2.82 2.16 -7.29
C LEU A 8 3.35 2.42 -8.71
N TYR A 9 4.60 2.04 -8.94
CA TYR A 9 5.25 2.10 -10.24
C TYR A 9 5.10 0.78 -10.97
N VAL A 10 4.53 0.83 -12.18
CA VAL A 10 4.27 -0.33 -13.04
C VAL A 10 4.84 -0.08 -14.43
N ALA A 11 5.15 -1.14 -15.17
CA ALA A 11 5.52 -1.05 -16.58
C ALA A 11 4.39 -1.67 -17.41
N GLY A 12 3.50 -0.82 -17.94
CA GLY A 12 2.33 -1.26 -18.69
C GLY A 12 1.32 -2.11 -17.88
N GLN A 13 0.38 -2.70 -18.60
CA GLN A 13 -0.75 -3.48 -18.07
C GLN A 13 -0.43 -4.98 -17.94
N SER A 14 0.64 -5.33 -17.23
CA SER A 14 0.97 -6.73 -16.96
C SER A 14 0.09 -7.33 -15.86
N GLU A 15 -0.06 -8.66 -15.82
CA GLU A 15 -0.74 -9.35 -14.72
C GLU A 15 -0.12 -9.01 -13.37
N ARG A 16 1.22 -8.85 -13.32
CA ARG A 16 1.94 -8.45 -12.11
C ARG A 16 1.60 -7.02 -11.66
N SER A 17 1.40 -6.10 -12.61
CA SER A 17 0.97 -4.72 -12.32
C SER A 17 -0.41 -4.73 -11.65
N SER A 18 -1.35 -5.47 -12.24
CA SER A 18 -2.72 -5.60 -11.74
C SER A 18 -2.76 -6.26 -10.36
N ALA A 19 -2.01 -7.35 -10.18
CA ALA A 19 -1.89 -8.03 -8.88
C ALA A 19 -1.30 -7.10 -7.80
N ALA A 20 -0.24 -6.36 -8.12
CA ALA A 20 0.37 -5.41 -7.18
C ALA A 20 -0.61 -4.31 -6.75
N GLU A 21 -1.39 -3.76 -7.69
CA GLU A 21 -2.39 -2.75 -7.37
C GLU A 21 -3.51 -3.32 -6.48
N ALA A 22 -4.07 -4.47 -6.85
CA ALA A 22 -5.15 -5.11 -6.10
C ALA A 22 -4.71 -5.46 -4.67
N ASN A 23 -3.53 -6.07 -4.53
CA ASN A 23 -2.97 -6.45 -3.24
C ASN A 23 -2.68 -5.22 -2.36
N LEU A 24 -2.15 -4.14 -2.94
CA LEU A 24 -1.92 -2.90 -2.19
C LEU A 24 -3.22 -2.28 -1.71
N ARG A 25 -4.25 -2.22 -2.57
CA ARG A 25 -5.56 -1.65 -2.21
C ARG A 25 -6.24 -2.45 -1.10
N ALA A 26 -6.20 -3.78 -1.18
CA ALA A 26 -6.75 -4.67 -0.16
C ALA A 26 -6.02 -4.44 1.18
N LEU A 27 -4.68 -4.50 1.17
CA LEU A 27 -3.89 -4.31 2.39
C LEU A 27 -4.09 -2.92 3.01
N ALA A 28 -4.04 -1.87 2.20
CA ALA A 28 -4.23 -0.50 2.69
C ALA A 28 -5.67 -0.29 3.20
N GLY A 29 -6.68 -0.85 2.53
CA GLY A 29 -8.07 -0.79 2.99
C GLY A 29 -8.30 -1.45 4.34
N GLU A 30 -7.66 -2.60 4.59
CA GLU A 30 -7.76 -3.30 5.87
C GLU A 30 -7.01 -2.60 7.00
N ARG A 31 -5.83 -2.03 6.70
CA ARG A 31 -4.92 -1.48 7.73
C ARG A 31 -5.15 0.01 8.00
N LEU A 32 -5.72 0.75 7.05
CA LEU A 32 -5.81 2.20 7.08
C LEU A 32 -7.27 2.68 6.93
N PRO A 33 -8.15 2.37 7.90
CA PRO A 33 -9.56 2.77 7.86
C PRO A 33 -9.78 4.31 7.89
N GLY A 34 -8.71 5.10 8.08
CA GLY A 34 -8.71 6.56 8.13
C GLY A 34 -8.31 7.28 6.84
N GLY A 35 -8.03 6.55 5.76
CA GLY A 35 -7.79 7.11 4.43
C GLY A 35 -6.33 7.09 3.99
N TYR A 36 -6.11 6.54 2.80
CA TYR A 36 -4.84 6.54 2.09
C TYR A 36 -5.03 7.09 0.69
N GLU A 37 -3.96 7.62 0.10
CA GLU A 37 -3.90 7.91 -1.32
C GLU A 37 -3.03 6.88 -2.04
N LEU A 38 -3.48 6.46 -3.21
CA LEU A 38 -2.74 5.58 -4.09
C LEU A 38 -2.67 6.20 -5.48
N GLU A 39 -1.46 6.55 -5.90
CA GLU A 39 -1.16 6.95 -7.27
C GLU A 39 -0.51 5.78 -8.02
N VAL A 40 -1.07 5.38 -9.15
CA VAL A 40 -0.46 4.38 -10.04
C VAL A 40 0.25 5.11 -11.17
N VAL A 41 1.55 4.86 -11.30
CA VAL A 41 2.43 5.49 -12.30
C VAL A 41 2.94 4.43 -13.25
N ASP A 42 2.53 4.52 -14.51
CA ASP A 42 3.16 3.76 -15.58
C ASP A 42 4.49 4.40 -15.95
N VAL A 43 5.60 3.69 -15.70
CA VAL A 43 6.97 4.15 -15.96
C VAL A 43 7.26 4.28 -17.45
N VAL A 44 6.50 3.60 -18.31
CA VAL A 44 6.62 3.71 -19.77
C VAL A 44 5.97 5.00 -20.24
N ALA A 45 4.82 5.37 -19.66
CA ALA A 45 4.10 6.59 -20.00
C ALA A 45 4.69 7.84 -19.32
N ARG A 46 5.22 7.70 -18.10
CA ARG A 46 5.75 8.79 -17.26
C ARG A 46 7.14 8.44 -16.69
N PRO A 47 8.17 8.28 -17.54
CA PRO A 47 9.51 7.87 -17.10
C PRO A 47 10.14 8.85 -16.09
N GLY A 48 9.89 10.15 -16.20
CA GLY A 48 10.48 11.15 -15.29
C GLY A 48 10.10 10.95 -13.81
N LEU A 49 8.88 10.46 -13.52
CA LEU A 49 8.46 10.15 -12.14
C LEU A 49 9.19 8.91 -11.60
N ALA A 50 9.49 7.95 -12.48
CA ALA A 50 10.28 6.77 -12.12
C ALA A 50 11.74 7.14 -11.86
N GLU A 51 12.32 8.03 -12.67
CA GLU A 51 13.68 8.53 -12.51
C GLU A 51 13.86 9.31 -11.19
N GLU A 52 12.92 10.21 -10.86
CA GLU A 52 12.92 10.96 -9.60
C GLU A 52 13.04 10.03 -8.38
N GLN A 53 12.29 8.93 -8.40
CA GLN A 53 12.27 7.95 -7.30
C GLN A 53 13.29 6.80 -7.47
N ARG A 54 14.14 6.87 -8.52
CA ARG A 54 15.16 5.88 -8.90
C ARG A 54 14.60 4.46 -9.00
N ILE A 55 13.48 4.33 -9.71
CA ILE A 55 12.80 3.06 -9.91
C ILE A 55 13.46 2.32 -11.08
N LEU A 56 14.23 1.28 -10.74
CA LEU A 56 14.92 0.42 -11.72
C LEU A 56 14.15 -0.86 -12.05
N VAL A 57 13.23 -1.25 -11.16
CA VAL A 57 12.48 -2.50 -11.24
C VAL A 57 11.00 -2.23 -11.01
N THR A 58 10.14 -2.95 -11.72
CA THR A 58 8.69 -2.87 -11.61
C THR A 58 8.08 -4.27 -11.48
N PRO A 59 6.97 -4.45 -10.75
CA PRO A 59 6.26 -3.43 -9.98
C PRO A 59 6.97 -3.03 -8.67
N THR A 60 6.95 -1.73 -8.33
CA THR A 60 7.52 -1.20 -7.07
C THR A 60 6.56 -0.25 -6.40
N VAL A 61 6.24 -0.48 -5.13
CA VAL A 61 5.48 0.45 -4.29
C VAL A 61 6.42 1.32 -3.50
N VAL A 62 6.15 2.62 -3.45
CA VAL A 62 6.79 3.56 -2.53
C VAL A 62 5.72 4.18 -1.64
N ARG A 63 5.88 4.06 -0.33
CA ARG A 63 5.16 4.87 0.66
C ARG A 63 5.86 6.22 0.77
N LEU A 64 5.21 7.26 0.29
CA LEU A 64 5.68 8.64 0.34
C LEU A 64 5.47 9.26 1.72
N LEU A 65 4.35 8.92 2.38
CA LEU A 65 4.00 9.38 3.72
C LEU A 65 3.44 8.25 4.59
N PRO A 66 3.70 8.27 5.92
CA PRO A 66 4.57 9.21 6.62
C PRO A 66 6.06 8.96 6.31
N LEU A 67 6.92 9.93 6.62
CA LEU A 67 8.37 9.77 6.50
C LEU A 67 8.93 8.86 7.63
N PRO A 68 10.04 8.14 7.41
CA PRO A 68 10.81 8.06 6.16
C PRO A 68 10.06 7.29 5.06
N GLN A 69 10.44 7.54 3.81
CA GLN A 69 9.89 6.80 2.68
C GLN A 69 10.32 5.33 2.73
N LEU A 70 9.37 4.43 2.50
CA LEU A 70 9.59 2.98 2.47
C LEU A 70 9.20 2.45 1.10
N ARG A 71 9.87 1.40 0.62
CA ARG A 71 9.60 0.81 -0.69
C ARG A 71 9.59 -0.72 -0.67
N VAL A 72 8.75 -1.31 -1.50
CA VAL A 72 8.63 -2.77 -1.68
C VAL A 72 8.59 -3.07 -3.17
N ILE A 73 9.30 -4.11 -3.58
CA ILE A 73 9.36 -4.59 -4.97
C ILE A 73 8.57 -5.89 -5.07
N GLY A 74 7.79 -6.06 -6.14
CA GLY A 74 7.03 -7.27 -6.44
C GLY A 74 5.52 -7.07 -6.38
N ASP A 75 4.78 -8.16 -6.56
CA ASP A 75 3.32 -8.21 -6.66
C ASP A 75 2.58 -8.08 -5.32
N LEU A 76 3.30 -7.94 -4.21
CA LEU A 76 2.73 -7.73 -2.87
C LEU A 76 1.80 -8.86 -2.36
N SER A 77 1.95 -10.09 -2.86
CA SER A 77 1.10 -11.23 -2.46
C SER A 77 1.32 -11.75 -1.03
N ASP A 78 2.20 -11.13 -0.24
CA ASP A 78 2.43 -11.47 1.17
C ASP A 78 2.05 -10.28 2.08
N PRO A 79 0.76 -10.15 2.45
CA PRO A 79 0.23 -9.02 3.20
C PRO A 79 1.00 -8.68 4.49
N PRO A 80 1.34 -9.65 5.38
CA PRO A 80 2.02 -9.32 6.63
C PRO A 80 3.45 -8.82 6.38
N ARG A 81 4.16 -9.40 5.41
CA ARG A 81 5.50 -8.95 5.05
C ARG A 81 5.49 -7.57 4.40
N VAL A 82 4.52 -7.32 3.51
CA VAL A 82 4.36 -6.01 2.86
C VAL A 82 3.97 -4.94 3.87
N ALA A 83 3.07 -5.24 4.81
CA ALA A 83 2.67 -4.31 5.87
C ALA A 83 3.86 -3.89 6.73
N ASN A 84 4.70 -4.85 7.14
CA ASN A 84 5.90 -4.59 7.91
C ASN A 84 6.90 -3.74 7.11
N ALA A 85 7.15 -4.09 5.85
CA ALA A 85 8.09 -3.38 4.99
C ALA A 85 7.63 -1.96 4.63
N LEU A 86 6.33 -1.70 4.57
CA LEU A 86 5.74 -0.37 4.39
C LEU A 86 5.46 0.36 5.71
N GLY A 87 5.78 -0.24 6.86
CA GLY A 87 5.55 0.36 8.17
C GLY A 87 4.09 0.72 8.42
N LEU A 88 3.16 -0.14 7.98
CA LEU A 88 1.74 0.01 8.24
C LEU A 88 1.43 -0.37 9.69
N PRO A 89 0.38 0.23 10.30
CA PRO A 89 -0.06 -0.17 11.63
C PRO A 89 -0.39 -1.67 11.69
N GLY A 90 -0.19 -2.27 12.87
CA GLY A 90 -0.49 -3.68 13.15
C GLY A 90 -1.96 -4.04 12.94
N GLU A 91 -2.34 -5.31 13.17
CA GLU A 91 -3.70 -5.81 12.89
C GLU A 91 -4.78 -4.83 13.35
N PRO A 92 -5.84 -4.64 12.52
CA PRO A 92 -6.95 -3.78 12.91
C PRO A 92 -7.36 -4.24 14.30
N ARG A 93 -7.28 -3.33 15.26
CA ARG A 93 -7.75 -3.64 16.61
C ARG A 93 -9.23 -3.92 16.45
N GLU A 94 -9.61 -5.19 16.46
CA GLU A 94 -10.99 -5.57 16.73
C GLU A 94 -11.33 -4.81 18.01
N VAL A 95 -12.15 -3.76 17.85
CA VAL A 95 -12.83 -3.14 18.96
C VAL A 95 -13.57 -4.31 19.58
N ARG A 96 -13.07 -4.81 20.71
CA ARG A 96 -13.81 -5.74 21.55
C ARG A 96 -15.14 -5.05 21.78
N ARG A 97 -16.16 -5.46 21.03
CA ARG A 97 -17.54 -5.08 21.30
C ARG A 97 -17.79 -5.69 22.66
N GLU A 98 -17.69 -4.85 23.68
CA GLU A 98 -18.11 -5.16 25.02
C GLU A 98 -19.55 -5.65 24.86
N LYS A 99 -19.73 -6.96 24.96
CA LYS A 99 -21.07 -7.54 25.01
C LYS A 99 -21.57 -7.12 26.38
N GLU A 100 -22.27 -5.99 26.43
CA GLU A 100 -23.05 -5.60 27.59
C GLU A 100 -23.94 -6.77 27.96
N ALA A 101 -23.61 -7.39 29.08
CA ALA A 101 -24.47 -8.30 29.78
C ALA A 101 -25.63 -7.46 30.34
N GLY A 102 -26.78 -7.51 29.67
CA GLY A 102 -28.09 -7.29 30.29
C GLY A 102 -28.91 -8.53 29.94
N GLY A 103 -29.33 -9.40 30.86
CA GLY A 103 -29.58 -9.18 32.28
C GLY A 103 -30.97 -8.60 32.47
N ASP A 104 -32.01 -9.38 32.12
CA ASP A 104 -33.24 -9.60 32.91
C ASP A 104 -33.95 -10.86 32.36
#